data_AF-A0A834XJV6-F1
#
_entry.id   AF-A0A834XJV6-F1
#
_cell.length_a   1.000
_cell.length_b   1.000
_cell.length_c   1.000
_cell.angle_alpha   90.00
_cell.angle_beta   90.00
_cell.angle_gamma   90.00
#
_symmetry.space_group_name_H-M   'P 1'
#
loop_
_entity.id
_entity.type
_entity.pdbx_description
1 polymer ?
#
loop_
_entity_poly.entity_id
_entity_poly.type
_entity_poly.pdbx_seq_one_letter_code
_entity_poly.pdbx_strand_id
1 'polypeptide(L)'
;MNFNNAKNNDENDISSLNWIKTSSSNECICARPKGYIYCNGCLHHTIGRVKTRCNVHKNVVYISDFERCPECKAWAFMMDEAKIKL
;
A
#
# COMPACT_ATOMS: atom_id res chain seq x y z
N MET A 1 -12.16 -5.61 -62.58
CA MET A 1 -12.09 -6.99 -62.07
C MET A 1 -11.75 -6.93 -60.59
N ASN A 2 -12.48 -7.72 -59.81
CA ASN A 2 -12.55 -7.71 -58.35
C ASN A 2 -11.40 -8.55 -57.75
N PHE A 3 -10.83 -8.14 -56.62
CA PHE A 3 -10.29 -9.08 -55.63
C PHE A 3 -10.39 -8.45 -54.23
N ASN A 4 -11.33 -9.00 -53.45
CA ASN A 4 -11.39 -8.85 -52.00
C ASN A 4 -10.12 -9.45 -51.36
N ASN A 5 -9.59 -8.82 -50.31
CA ASN A 5 -9.03 -9.59 -49.21
C ASN A 5 -9.06 -8.80 -47.90
N ALA A 6 -9.99 -9.19 -47.02
CA ALA A 6 -9.99 -8.78 -45.63
C ALA A 6 -8.86 -9.51 -44.91
N LYS A 7 -7.97 -8.77 -44.27
CA LYS A 7 -7.06 -9.30 -43.23
C LYS A 7 -7.29 -8.49 -41.96
N ASN A 8 -8.24 -8.97 -41.17
CA ASN A 8 -8.23 -8.75 -39.73
C ASN A 8 -7.04 -9.54 -39.17
N ASN A 9 -6.14 -8.89 -38.47
CA ASN A 9 -5.23 -9.52 -37.53
C ASN A 9 -5.14 -8.59 -36.32
N ASP A 10 -5.97 -8.89 -35.32
CA ASP A 10 -5.88 -8.33 -33.98
C ASP A 10 -4.56 -8.81 -33.34
N GLU A 11 -3.50 -8.01 -33.48
CA GLU A 11 -2.23 -8.21 -32.80
C GLU A 11 -2.34 -7.74 -31.34
N ASN A 12 -3.04 -8.55 -30.54
CA ASN A 12 -2.91 -8.56 -29.08
C ASN A 12 -1.60 -9.25 -28.69
N ASP A 13 -0.61 -8.50 -28.23
CA ASP A 13 0.13 -8.82 -27.00
C ASP A 13 1.19 -7.74 -26.72
N ILE A 14 0.76 -6.63 -26.11
CA ILE A 14 1.69 -5.72 -25.43
C ILE A 14 1.90 -6.24 -24.00
N SER A 15 2.38 -7.48 -23.91
CA SER A 15 2.75 -8.19 -22.68
C SER A 15 4.13 -7.77 -22.17
N SER A 16 4.52 -6.51 -22.37
CA SER A 16 5.81 -5.98 -21.94
C SER A 16 5.79 -4.46 -21.75
N LEU A 17 4.69 -3.91 -21.22
CA LEU A 17 4.73 -2.57 -20.64
C LEU A 17 5.51 -2.66 -19.33
N ASN A 18 6.82 -2.41 -19.46
CA ASN A 18 7.72 -2.02 -18.39
C ASN A 18 6.96 -1.12 -17.40
N TRP A 19 6.84 -1.60 -16.16
CA TRP A 19 6.37 -0.87 -15.01
C TRP A 19 7.29 0.35 -14.80
N ILE A 20 6.98 1.41 -15.53
CA ILE A 20 7.39 2.75 -15.13
C ILE A 20 6.55 3.00 -13.88
N LYS A 21 7.14 2.73 -12.71
CA LYS A 21 6.62 3.08 -11.40
C LYS A 21 6.59 4.60 -11.29
N THR A 22 5.69 5.22 -12.04
CA THR A 22 5.28 6.58 -11.76
C THR A 22 4.59 6.49 -10.41
N SER A 23 5.21 7.06 -9.38
CA SER A 23 4.59 7.29 -8.08
C SER A 23 3.45 8.27 -8.28
N SER A 24 2.36 7.81 -8.88
CA SER A 24 1.18 8.62 -9.11
C SER A 24 0.59 8.96 -7.75
N SER A 25 0.18 10.21 -7.57
CA SER A 25 -0.50 10.72 -6.37
C SER A 25 -1.82 10.01 -6.04
N ASN A 26 -2.16 8.94 -6.78
CA ASN A 26 -3.42 8.20 -6.71
C ASN A 26 -3.26 6.79 -6.10
N GLU A 27 -2.09 6.43 -5.56
CA GLU A 27 -1.95 5.13 -4.89
C GLU A 27 -2.65 5.12 -3.53
N CYS A 28 -3.65 4.24 -3.39
CA CYS A 28 -4.39 4.04 -2.16
C CYS A 28 -3.67 3.03 -1.26
N ILE A 29 -3.40 3.42 -0.01
CA ILE A 29 -2.72 2.58 1.00
C ILE A 29 -3.68 2.00 2.06
N CYS A 30 -4.98 2.25 1.92
CA CYS A 30 -6.00 1.91 2.92
C CYS A 30 -6.07 0.41 3.24
N ALA A 31 -5.93 -0.44 2.22
CA ALA A 31 -6.04 -1.89 2.32
C ALA A 31 -4.70 -2.59 2.67
N ARG A 32 -3.66 -1.82 3.05
CA ARG A 32 -2.38 -2.40 3.47
C ARG A 32 -2.57 -3.38 4.63
N PRO A 33 -1.88 -4.54 4.63
CA PRO A 33 -2.06 -5.57 5.65
C PRO A 33 -1.69 -5.06 7.05
N LYS A 34 -2.28 -5.68 8.08
CA LYS A 34 -1.85 -5.48 9.47
C LYS A 34 -0.58 -6.30 9.73
N GLY A 35 0.28 -5.81 10.60
CA GLY A 35 1.49 -6.51 11.04
C GLY A 35 1.69 -6.37 12.54
N TYR A 36 2.84 -6.86 13.02
CA TYR A 36 3.28 -6.55 14.37
C TYR A 36 3.88 -5.15 14.40
N ILE A 37 3.51 -4.37 15.40
CA ILE A 37 4.14 -3.10 15.74
C ILE A 37 4.91 -3.30 17.03
N TYR A 38 6.11 -2.75 17.12
CA TYR A 38 6.83 -2.63 18.39
C TYR A 38 7.17 -1.16 18.68
N CYS A 39 7.11 -0.79 19.95
CA CYS A 39 7.48 0.55 20.41
C CYS A 39 8.92 0.58 20.92
N ASN A 40 9.77 1.41 20.32
CA ASN A 40 11.16 1.62 20.74
C ASN A 40 11.28 2.36 22.08
N GLY A 41 10.19 2.97 22.58
CA GLY A 41 10.18 3.68 23.86
C GLY A 41 9.87 2.80 25.07
N CYS A 42 8.97 1.83 24.95
CA CYS A 42 8.53 0.98 26.08
C CYS A 42 8.55 -0.53 25.80
N LEU A 43 8.99 -0.94 24.61
CA LEU A 43 9.08 -2.34 24.16
C LEU A 43 7.74 -3.09 24.08
N HIS A 44 6.61 -2.42 24.29
CA HIS A 44 5.29 -2.99 24.01
C HIS A 44 5.16 -3.37 22.53
N HIS A 45 4.51 -4.50 22.26
CA HIS A 45 4.17 -4.97 20.92
C HIS A 45 2.68 -5.24 20.79
N THR A 46 2.12 -4.97 19.61
CA THR A 46 0.70 -5.17 19.32
C THR A 46 0.48 -5.51 17.84
N ILE A 47 -0.73 -5.94 17.49
CA ILE A 47 -1.13 -6.20 16.09
C ILE A 47 -1.89 -4.99 15.56
N GLY A 48 -1.43 -4.45 14.45
CA GLY A 48 -2.07 -3.34 13.78
C GLY A 48 -1.16 -2.71 12.75
N ARG A 49 -1.26 -1.38 12.63
CA ARG A 49 -0.42 -0.59 11.76
C ARG A 49 -0.03 0.73 12.42
N VAL A 50 1.14 1.26 12.10
CA VAL A 50 1.51 2.64 12.41
C VAL A 50 0.70 3.55 11.48
N LYS A 51 0.04 4.57 12.03
CA LYS A 51 -0.90 5.42 11.27
C LYS A 51 -0.17 6.16 10.14
N THR A 52 -0.62 5.94 8.90
CA THR A 52 -0.15 6.64 7.70
C THR A 52 -1.33 7.25 6.96
N ARG A 53 -1.25 8.54 6.59
CA ARG A 53 -2.33 9.23 5.86
C ARG A 53 -2.38 8.73 4.42
N CYS A 54 -3.57 8.31 3.97
CA CYS A 54 -3.79 7.96 2.57
C CYS A 54 -3.88 9.23 1.71
N ASN A 55 -3.26 9.20 0.52
CA ASN A 55 -3.33 10.33 -0.40
C ASN A 55 -4.66 10.42 -1.16
N VAL A 56 -5.38 9.31 -1.31
CA VAL A 56 -6.68 9.22 -1.98
C VAL A 56 -7.84 9.48 -0.99
N HIS A 57 -7.80 8.87 0.20
CA HIS A 57 -8.88 8.94 1.17
C HIS A 57 -8.48 9.73 2.43
N LYS A 58 -8.67 11.06 2.40
CA LYS A 58 -8.19 11.98 3.46
C LYS A 58 -8.89 11.81 4.81
N ASN A 59 -10.13 11.31 4.82
CA ASN A 59 -10.99 11.29 6.01
C ASN A 59 -11.27 9.86 6.53
N VAL A 60 -10.48 8.87 6.14
CA VAL A 60 -10.65 7.50 6.61
C VAL A 60 -9.79 7.24 7.84
N VAL A 61 -10.39 6.66 8.88
CA VAL A 61 -9.74 6.29 10.13
C VAL A 61 -9.94 4.79 10.37
N TYR A 62 -8.88 4.13 10.82
CA TYR A 62 -8.90 2.71 11.15
C TYR A 62 -8.60 2.53 12.65
N ILE A 63 -9.37 1.67 13.31
CA ILE A 63 -9.23 1.43 14.77
C ILE A 63 -7.84 0.90 15.12
N SER A 64 -7.25 0.06 14.25
CA SER A 64 -5.92 -0.53 14.45
C SER A 64 -4.78 0.29 13.84
N ASP A 65 -5.00 1.56 13.48
CA ASP A 65 -3.96 2.48 13.02
C ASP A 65 -3.52 3.38 14.18
N PHE A 66 -2.38 3.04 14.75
CA PHE A 66 -1.86 3.69 15.95
C PHE A 66 -1.03 4.93 15.58
N GLU A 67 -1.46 6.10 16.05
CA GLU A 67 -0.66 7.34 15.99
C GLU A 67 0.29 7.47 17.19
N ARG A 68 -0.05 6.78 18.27
CA ARG A 68 0.69 6.73 19.51
C ARG A 68 0.68 5.31 20.07
N CYS A 69 1.74 4.94 20.77
CA CYS A 69 1.83 3.69 21.49
C CYS A 69 0.64 3.57 22.47
N PRO A 70 -0.09 2.44 22.50
CA PRO A 70 -1.21 2.26 23.40
C PRO A 70 -0.80 2.27 24.88
N GLU A 71 0.44 1.87 25.20
CA GLU A 71 0.99 1.85 26.56
C GLU A 71 1.59 3.20 26.95
N CYS A 72 2.76 3.56 26.40
CA CYS A 72 3.52 4.74 26.85
C CYS A 72 3.15 6.06 26.14
N LYS A 73 2.19 6.03 25.21
CA LYS A 73 1.76 7.18 24.40
C LYS A 73 2.87 7.84 23.56
N ALA A 74 4.04 7.21 23.41
CA ALA A 74 5.07 7.64 22.48
C ALA A 74 4.52 7.76 21.05
N TRP A 75 5.03 8.72 20.28
CA TRP A 75 4.57 9.00 18.93
C TRP A 75 4.94 7.93 17.91
N ALA A 76 4.25 7.92 16.77
CA ALA A 76 4.46 7.00 15.66
C ALA A 76 5.90 6.85 15.18
N PHE A 77 6.74 7.88 15.26
CA PHE A 77 8.15 7.76 14.87
C PHE A 77 8.97 6.86 15.82
N MET A 78 8.46 6.57 17.03
CA MET A 78 9.03 5.61 17.98
C MET A 78 8.42 4.21 17.81
N MET A 79 7.60 3.99 16.78
CA MET A 79 6.94 2.72 16.52
C MET A 79 7.34 2.20 15.14
N ASP A 80 7.67 0.92 15.07
CA ASP A 80 8.09 0.28 13.84
C ASP A 80 7.15 -0.88 13.51
N GLU A 81 6.83 -1.06 12.23
CA GLU A 81 6.13 -2.24 11.72
C GLU A 81 7.14 -3.34 11.37
N ALA A 82 6.98 -4.52 11.96
CA ALA A 82 7.82 -5.67 11.65
C ALA A 82 7.56 -6.13 10.20
N LYS A 83 8.62 -6.11 9.38
CA LYS A 83 8.58 -6.63 8.02
C LYS A 83 8.71 -8.15 8.05
N ILE A 84 7.59 -8.86 8.10
CA ILE A 84 7.60 -10.30 7.85
C ILE A 84 7.75 -10.51 6.34
N LYS A 85 8.92 -10.99 5.90
CA LYS A 85 9.05 -11.62 4.59
C LYS A 85 8.50 -13.04 4.76
N LEU A 86 7.31 -13.30 4.22
CA LEU A 86 6.84 -14.67 3.98
C LEU A 86 7.58 -15.25 2.78
#